data_AF-A0A7C4RHE2-F1
#
_entry.id   AF-A0A7C4RHE2-F1
#
_cell.length_a   1.000
_cell.length_b   1.000
_cell.length_c   1.000
_cell.angle_alpha   90.00
_cell.angle_beta   90.00
_cell.angle_gamma   90.00
#
_symmetry.space_group_name_H-M   'P 1'
#
loop_
_entity.id
_entity.type
_entity.pdbx_description
1 polymer ?
#
loop_
_entity_poly.entity_id
_entity_poly.type
_entity_poly.pdbx_seq_one_letter_code
_entity_poly.pdbx_strand_id
1 'polypeptide(L)'
;MASSAGKLTWLKKHGERVRKGSPVAKVGDRVLYAGSAGILLHNVDEVTGFWRLEEAWAKGDMDLFISKPKEIEDGAMVKPGALIGRISDNIFFYLLVRVKREDFYPKWYDEKRVLLIFPSIGKEKEAKLLRLKSLGNDLLMLLSFTGWDELSGLRYLNVKLVKRRLMGAVIPINAIIIKEGKSGVYLVRGGRVFFKELKFRELGSALALTLDLKEGDRIVVEPDRVSEGSFIRW
;
A
#
# COMPACT_ATOMS: atom_id res chain seq x y z
N MET A 1 -10.45 22.52 -18.94
CA MET A 1 -9.67 23.65 -19.51
C MET A 1 -10.49 24.91 -19.43
N ALA A 2 -9.86 26.07 -19.25
CA ALA A 2 -10.56 27.36 -19.28
C ALA A 2 -10.99 27.71 -20.71
N SER A 3 -12.27 28.03 -20.92
CA SER A 3 -12.80 28.46 -22.23
C SER A 3 -12.65 29.96 -22.50
N SER A 4 -12.16 30.72 -21.52
CA SER A 4 -12.01 32.18 -21.56
C SER A 4 -10.83 32.61 -20.69
N ALA A 5 -10.37 33.85 -20.89
CA ALA A 5 -9.46 34.50 -19.95
C ALA A 5 -10.24 34.99 -18.74
N GLY A 6 -9.60 35.08 -17.57
CA GLY A 6 -10.19 35.73 -16.41
C GLY A 6 -9.59 35.27 -15.08
N LYS A 7 -10.13 35.84 -14.00
CA LYS A 7 -9.82 35.41 -12.63
C LYS A 7 -10.51 34.08 -12.33
N LEU A 8 -9.77 33.10 -11.84
CA LEU A 8 -10.28 31.80 -11.40
C LEU A 8 -10.98 31.94 -10.04
N THR A 9 -12.11 31.26 -9.88
CA THR A 9 -12.76 31.05 -8.58
C THR A 9 -13.16 29.59 -8.44
N TRP A 10 -12.60 28.88 -7.46
CA TRP A 10 -12.96 27.51 -7.17
C TRP A 10 -14.33 27.45 -6.48
N LEU A 11 -15.25 26.64 -7.02
CA LEU A 11 -16.57 26.40 -6.43
C LEU A 11 -16.59 25.13 -5.56
N LYS A 12 -15.52 24.35 -5.63
CA LYS A 12 -15.34 23.04 -5.02
C LYS A 12 -13.94 22.96 -4.41
N LYS A 13 -13.78 22.18 -3.34
CA LYS A 13 -12.49 22.08 -2.65
C LYS A 13 -11.55 21.10 -3.36
N HIS A 14 -10.26 21.29 -3.17
CA HIS A 14 -9.26 20.29 -3.54
C HIS A 14 -9.56 18.97 -2.83
N GLY A 15 -9.54 17.86 -3.56
CA GLY A 15 -9.87 16.53 -3.05
C GLY A 15 -11.36 16.23 -2.94
N GLU A 16 -12.24 17.17 -3.32
CA GLU A 16 -13.69 16.93 -3.26
C GLU A 16 -14.15 15.99 -4.38
N ARG A 17 -15.06 15.07 -4.04
CA ARG A 17 -15.70 14.20 -5.01
C ARG A 17 -16.74 15.00 -5.81
N VAL A 18 -16.62 14.93 -7.13
CA VAL A 18 -17.51 15.63 -8.08
C VAL A 18 -18.22 14.64 -9.00
N ARG A 19 -19.43 15.02 -9.42
CA ARG A 19 -20.19 14.29 -10.44
C ARG A 19 -19.98 14.94 -11.80
N LYS A 20 -20.07 14.15 -12.88
CA LYS A 20 -20.10 14.69 -14.24
C LYS A 20 -21.21 15.75 -14.36
N GLY A 21 -20.89 16.88 -14.96
CA GLY A 21 -21.80 18.02 -15.13
C GLY A 21 -21.97 18.93 -13.91
N SER A 22 -21.34 18.63 -12.76
CA SER A 22 -21.38 19.54 -11.61
C SER A 22 -20.49 20.77 -11.83
N PRO A 23 -20.88 21.97 -11.35
CA PRO A 23 -20.03 23.15 -11.43
C PRO A 23 -18.81 23.00 -10.49
N VAL A 24 -17.61 23.27 -11.00
CA VAL A 24 -16.35 23.09 -10.26
C VAL A 24 -15.56 24.39 -10.08
N ALA A 25 -15.66 25.33 -11.02
CA ALA A 25 -14.96 26.59 -10.97
C ALA A 25 -15.67 27.66 -11.80
N LYS A 26 -15.26 28.93 -11.65
CA LYS A 26 -15.57 30.04 -12.56
C LYS A 26 -14.29 30.67 -13.08
N VAL A 27 -14.34 31.18 -14.30
CA VAL A 27 -13.28 32.01 -14.89
C VAL A 27 -13.92 33.29 -15.41
N GLY A 28 -13.74 34.39 -14.68
CA GLY A 28 -14.63 35.55 -14.83
C GLY A 28 -16.08 35.15 -14.55
N ASP A 29 -16.98 35.47 -15.47
CA ASP A 29 -18.41 35.13 -15.33
C ASP A 29 -18.79 33.74 -15.86
N ARG A 30 -17.84 33.01 -16.48
CA ARG A 30 -18.12 31.70 -17.07
C ARG A 30 -17.94 30.57 -16.06
N VAL A 31 -18.96 29.73 -15.92
CA VAL A 31 -18.92 28.52 -15.08
C VAL A 31 -18.29 27.37 -15.85
N LEU A 32 -17.41 26.65 -15.18
CA LEU A 32 -16.80 25.43 -15.68
C LEU A 32 -17.40 24.23 -14.96
N TYR A 33 -17.70 23.20 -15.74
CA TYR A 33 -18.36 21.98 -15.28
C TYR A 33 -17.41 20.78 -15.36
N ALA A 34 -17.59 19.84 -14.44
CA ALA A 34 -16.86 18.58 -14.41
C ALA A 34 -17.16 17.75 -15.67
N GLY A 35 -16.12 17.46 -16.47
CA GLY A 35 -16.25 16.62 -17.67
C GLY A 35 -16.50 15.13 -17.38
N SER A 36 -16.11 14.68 -16.18
CA SER A 36 -16.25 13.32 -15.67
C SER A 36 -16.58 13.34 -14.17
N ALA A 37 -16.94 12.18 -13.62
CA ALA A 37 -17.02 11.99 -12.17
C ALA A 37 -15.66 11.57 -11.61
N GLY A 38 -15.38 11.89 -10.34
CA GLY A 38 -14.12 11.52 -9.68
C GLY A 38 -13.73 12.50 -8.58
N ILE A 39 -12.43 12.57 -8.28
CA ILE A 39 -11.86 13.50 -7.31
C ILE A 39 -11.31 14.72 -8.03
N LEU A 40 -11.79 15.91 -7.66
CA LEU A 40 -11.30 17.18 -8.17
C LEU A 40 -9.96 17.51 -7.53
N LEU A 41 -8.96 17.78 -8.35
CA LEU A 41 -7.63 18.17 -7.92
C LEU A 41 -7.27 19.51 -8.58
N HIS A 42 -6.89 20.48 -7.75
CA HIS A 42 -6.54 21.83 -8.20
C HIS A 42 -5.10 21.91 -8.72
N ASN A 43 -4.44 20.76 -8.87
CA ASN A 43 -3.06 20.70 -9.33
C ASN A 43 -2.96 20.15 -10.75
N VAL A 44 -2.02 20.70 -11.49
CA VAL A 44 -1.70 20.33 -12.88
C VAL A 44 -0.20 20.34 -13.08
N ASP A 45 0.25 19.64 -14.10
CA ASP A 45 1.63 19.58 -14.55
C ASP A 45 1.71 19.08 -15.99
N GLU A 46 2.94 18.89 -16.46
CA GLU A 46 3.30 18.52 -17.82
C GLU A 46 2.75 17.15 -18.26
N VAL A 47 2.45 16.25 -17.31
CA VAL A 47 1.89 14.92 -17.62
C VAL A 47 0.36 14.88 -17.44
N THR A 48 -0.24 15.96 -16.94
CA THR A 48 -1.67 16.04 -16.72
C THR A 48 -2.42 16.01 -18.06
N GLY A 49 -3.35 15.06 -18.20
CA GLY A 49 -4.13 14.86 -19.43
C GLY A 49 -3.54 13.82 -20.38
N PHE A 50 -2.35 13.28 -20.10
CA PHE A 50 -1.71 12.25 -20.92
C PHE A 50 -1.79 10.88 -20.24
N TRP A 51 -2.49 9.94 -20.89
CA TRP A 51 -2.46 8.54 -20.49
C TRP A 51 -1.24 7.84 -21.09
N ARG A 52 -0.22 7.57 -20.27
CA ARG A 52 1.08 7.02 -20.72
C ARG A 52 1.33 5.58 -20.28
N LEU A 53 0.29 4.85 -19.85
CA LEU A 53 0.46 3.49 -19.31
C LEU A 53 1.11 2.53 -20.30
N GLU A 54 0.66 2.53 -21.56
CA GLU A 54 1.22 1.63 -22.57
C GLU A 54 2.65 2.02 -22.96
N GLU A 55 2.97 3.31 -23.00
CA GLU A 55 4.32 3.79 -23.25
C GLU A 55 5.27 3.39 -22.11
N ALA A 56 4.85 3.63 -20.86
CA ALA A 56 5.60 3.25 -19.66
C ALA A 56 5.79 1.73 -19.59
N TRP A 57 4.75 0.96 -19.91
CA TRP A 57 4.83 -0.50 -19.98
C TRP A 57 5.79 -0.94 -21.07
N ALA A 58 5.71 -0.41 -22.29
CA ALA A 58 6.57 -0.79 -23.41
C ALA A 58 8.05 -0.51 -23.09
N LYS A 59 8.37 0.71 -22.63
CA LYS A 59 9.73 1.13 -22.29
C LYS A 59 10.24 0.55 -20.98
N GLY A 60 9.35 0.13 -20.08
CA GLY A 60 9.71 -0.21 -18.70
C GLY A 60 10.14 1.00 -17.88
N ASP A 61 9.70 2.19 -18.29
CA ASP A 61 10.07 3.48 -17.74
C ASP A 61 8.91 4.05 -16.93
N MET A 62 9.03 3.97 -15.60
CA MET A 62 8.03 4.52 -14.68
C MET A 62 8.24 6.03 -14.45
N ASP A 63 9.35 6.60 -14.91
CA ASP A 63 9.67 8.02 -14.71
C ASP A 63 8.80 8.91 -15.60
N LEU A 64 8.11 8.32 -16.59
CA LEU A 64 7.15 9.01 -17.46
C LEU A 64 5.96 9.65 -16.72
N PHE A 65 5.69 9.27 -15.48
CA PHE A 65 4.68 9.93 -14.65
C PHE A 65 5.28 10.95 -13.65
N ILE A 66 6.62 11.06 -13.55
CA ILE A 66 7.32 11.88 -12.55
C ILE A 66 7.21 13.30 -13.04
N SER A 67 6.46 14.09 -12.30
CA SER A 67 6.44 15.53 -12.45
C SER A 67 6.03 16.14 -11.13
N LYS A 68 6.30 17.43 -10.99
CA LYS A 68 5.93 18.20 -9.81
C LYS A 68 4.61 18.92 -10.08
N PRO A 69 3.47 18.40 -9.59
CA PRO A 69 2.19 19.08 -9.74
C PRO A 69 2.25 20.46 -9.10
N LYS A 70 1.81 21.48 -9.85
CA LYS A 70 1.63 22.84 -9.36
C LYS A 70 0.15 23.04 -9.05
N GLU A 71 -0.14 23.46 -7.83
CA GLU A 71 -1.49 23.86 -7.46
C GLU A 71 -1.84 25.21 -8.09
N ILE A 72 -3.06 25.31 -8.60
CA ILE A 72 -3.63 26.52 -9.15
C ILE A 72 -4.50 27.17 -8.06
N GLU A 73 -3.98 28.27 -7.52
CA GLU A 73 -4.61 29.00 -6.43
C GLU A 73 -5.94 29.65 -6.85
N ASP A 74 -6.83 29.81 -5.87
CA ASP A 74 -8.02 30.63 -6.04
C ASP A 74 -7.63 32.09 -6.36
N GLY A 75 -8.32 32.70 -7.31
CA GLY A 75 -8.00 34.05 -7.76
C GLY A 75 -6.87 34.18 -8.78
N ALA A 76 -6.23 33.08 -9.20
CA ALA A 76 -5.23 33.11 -10.27
C ALA A 76 -5.82 33.63 -11.60
N MET A 77 -5.00 34.40 -12.35
CA MET A 77 -5.33 34.82 -13.71
C MET A 77 -5.05 33.69 -14.69
N VAL A 78 -6.09 33.23 -15.41
CA VAL A 78 -5.98 32.14 -16.36
C VAL A 78 -6.22 32.63 -17.79
N LYS A 79 -5.53 32.03 -18.75
CA LYS A 79 -5.71 32.25 -20.19
C LYS A 79 -6.67 31.22 -20.77
N PRO A 80 -7.33 31.51 -21.92
CA PRO A 80 -8.08 30.50 -22.65
C PRO A 80 -7.18 29.30 -22.99
N GLY A 81 -7.72 28.09 -22.90
CA GLY A 81 -7.00 26.84 -23.13
C GLY A 81 -6.17 26.34 -21.94
N ALA A 82 -5.97 27.15 -20.89
CA ALA A 82 -5.18 26.72 -19.74
C ALA A 82 -5.81 25.51 -19.01
N LEU A 83 -4.97 24.57 -18.62
CA LEU A 83 -5.32 23.55 -17.63
C LEU A 83 -5.37 24.22 -16.26
N ILE A 84 -6.55 24.20 -15.64
CA ILE A 84 -6.78 24.84 -14.34
C ILE A 84 -6.90 23.82 -13.20
N GLY A 85 -7.01 22.54 -13.53
CA GLY A 85 -7.18 21.43 -12.61
C GLY A 85 -7.46 20.14 -13.37
N ARG A 86 -7.57 19.04 -12.63
CA ARG A 86 -7.89 17.71 -13.19
C ARG A 86 -8.94 17.00 -12.33
N ILE A 87 -9.66 16.08 -12.96
CA ILE A 87 -10.53 15.14 -12.25
C ILE A 87 -9.88 13.77 -12.42
N SER A 88 -9.54 13.14 -11.30
CA SER A 88 -9.00 11.80 -11.29
C SER A 88 -10.11 10.78 -11.06
N ASP A 89 -10.10 9.69 -11.82
CA ASP A 89 -10.84 8.50 -11.44
C ASP A 89 -10.33 8.01 -10.06
N ASN A 90 -11.24 7.48 -9.27
CA ASN A 90 -11.04 6.96 -7.92
C ASN A 90 -11.64 5.57 -7.73
N ILE A 91 -12.15 4.95 -8.81
CA ILE A 91 -12.74 3.62 -8.79
C ILE A 91 -11.67 2.60 -9.14
N PHE A 92 -10.98 2.77 -10.28
CA PHE A 92 -9.99 1.81 -10.78
C PHE A 92 -8.60 2.41 -10.82
N PHE A 93 -7.65 1.72 -10.21
CA PHE A 93 -6.25 2.10 -10.19
C PHE A 93 -5.41 1.08 -10.94
N TYR A 94 -4.41 1.59 -11.65
CA TYR A 94 -3.33 0.81 -12.23
C TYR A 94 -2.04 1.17 -11.53
N LEU A 95 -1.27 0.15 -11.18
CA LEU A 95 0.01 0.32 -10.49
C LEU A 95 1.09 -0.45 -11.24
N LEU A 96 2.09 0.28 -11.73
CA LEU A 96 3.33 -0.30 -12.22
C LEU A 96 4.27 -0.51 -11.03
N VAL A 97 4.82 -1.71 -10.91
CA VAL A 97 5.77 -2.05 -9.85
C VAL A 97 6.98 -2.74 -10.48
N ARG A 98 8.17 -2.23 -10.18
CA ARG A 98 9.43 -2.92 -10.48
C ARG A 98 9.85 -3.73 -9.26
N VAL A 99 10.12 -5.02 -9.45
CA VAL A 99 10.51 -5.96 -8.39
C VAL A 99 11.77 -6.70 -8.84
N LYS A 100 12.74 -6.88 -7.96
CA LYS A 100 13.91 -7.72 -8.25
C LYS A 100 13.47 -9.16 -8.50
N ARG A 101 14.12 -9.86 -9.41
CA ARG A 101 13.75 -11.26 -9.72
C ARG A 101 13.85 -12.19 -8.51
N GLU A 102 14.85 -12.01 -7.65
CA GLU A 102 14.99 -12.76 -6.38
C GLU A 102 13.86 -12.52 -5.37
N ASP A 103 13.20 -11.36 -5.47
CA ASP A 103 12.09 -10.99 -4.59
C ASP A 103 10.73 -11.40 -5.13
N PHE A 104 10.67 -11.86 -6.37
CA PHE A 104 9.43 -12.30 -6.98
C PHE A 104 8.89 -13.56 -6.31
N TYR A 105 7.61 -13.57 -5.95
CA TYR A 105 6.95 -14.75 -5.42
C TYR A 105 6.10 -15.43 -6.51
N PRO A 106 6.44 -16.65 -6.96
CA PRO A 106 5.77 -17.30 -8.10
C PRO A 106 4.25 -17.37 -8.00
N LYS A 107 3.69 -17.56 -6.80
CA LYS A 107 2.24 -17.62 -6.61
C LYS A 107 1.51 -16.36 -7.05
N TRP A 108 2.16 -15.19 -7.04
CA TRP A 108 1.56 -13.97 -7.58
C TRP A 108 1.20 -14.12 -9.06
N TYR A 109 2.02 -14.85 -9.83
CA TYR A 109 1.76 -15.16 -11.23
C TYR A 109 0.68 -16.22 -11.42
N ASP A 110 0.74 -17.28 -10.61
CA ASP A 110 -0.16 -18.43 -10.72
C ASP A 110 -1.60 -18.06 -10.32
N GLU A 111 -1.74 -17.32 -9.22
CA GLU A 111 -3.04 -16.90 -8.68
C GLU A 111 -3.55 -15.60 -9.32
N LYS A 112 -2.70 -14.92 -10.11
CA LYS A 112 -2.94 -13.58 -10.69
C LYS A 112 -3.35 -12.54 -9.64
N ARG A 113 -2.89 -12.69 -8.40
CA ARG A 113 -3.26 -11.85 -7.24
C ARG A 113 -2.04 -11.51 -6.42
N VAL A 114 -2.01 -10.27 -5.92
CA VAL A 114 -0.96 -9.75 -5.06
C VAL A 114 -1.61 -8.93 -3.95
N LEU A 115 -1.38 -9.30 -2.69
CA LEU A 115 -1.79 -8.46 -1.57
C LEU A 115 -0.78 -7.31 -1.42
N LEU A 116 -1.29 -6.08 -1.52
CA LEU A 116 -0.55 -4.84 -1.38
C LEU A 116 -0.80 -4.23 0.00
N ILE A 117 0.25 -3.73 0.64
CA ILE A 117 0.16 -2.85 1.81
C ILE A 117 0.59 -1.45 1.37
N PHE A 118 -0.22 -0.46 1.72
CA PHE A 118 0.02 0.96 1.46
C PHE A 118 0.35 1.66 2.79
N PRO A 119 1.64 1.77 3.17
CA PRO A 119 2.01 2.28 4.49
C PRO A 119 1.58 3.73 4.73
N SER A 120 1.55 4.56 3.69
CA SER A 120 1.18 5.98 3.76
C SER A 120 -0.25 6.23 4.22
N ILE A 121 -1.14 5.25 4.04
CA ILE A 121 -2.55 5.33 4.43
C ILE A 121 -2.95 4.23 5.41
N GLY A 122 -2.02 3.37 5.83
CA GLY A 122 -2.28 2.29 6.79
C GLY A 122 -3.31 1.24 6.32
N LYS A 123 -3.46 1.03 5.01
CA LYS A 123 -4.45 0.11 4.43
C LYS A 123 -3.79 -0.98 3.58
N GLU A 124 -4.53 -2.07 3.37
CA GLU A 124 -4.15 -3.17 2.48
C GLU A 124 -5.22 -3.44 1.42
N LYS A 125 -4.80 -3.91 0.25
CA LYS A 125 -5.70 -4.24 -0.86
C LYS A 125 -5.14 -5.38 -1.68
N GLU A 126 -6.00 -6.32 -2.04
CA GLU A 126 -5.67 -7.30 -3.07
C GLU A 126 -5.74 -6.64 -4.46
N ALA A 127 -4.68 -6.80 -5.23
CA ALA A 127 -4.59 -6.35 -6.60
C ALA A 127 -4.48 -7.53 -7.57
N LYS A 128 -5.10 -7.40 -8.74
CA LYS A 128 -4.98 -8.35 -9.84
C LYS A 128 -3.71 -8.07 -10.63
N LEU A 129 -2.90 -9.10 -10.83
CA LEU A 129 -1.76 -9.06 -11.75
C LEU A 129 -2.27 -9.16 -13.19
N LEU A 130 -2.18 -8.07 -13.94
CA LEU A 130 -2.62 -7.98 -15.34
C LEU A 130 -1.52 -8.40 -16.31
N ARG A 131 -0.31 -7.88 -16.11
CA ARG A 131 0.84 -8.15 -16.99
C ARG A 131 2.12 -8.30 -16.17
N LEU A 132 3.04 -9.11 -16.68
CA LEU A 132 4.37 -9.33 -16.15
C LEU A 132 5.36 -9.39 -17.32
N LYS A 133 6.50 -8.70 -17.21
CA LYS A 133 7.60 -8.86 -18.17
C LYS A 133 8.96 -8.74 -17.49
N SER A 134 9.99 -9.32 -18.10
CA SER A 134 11.38 -9.09 -17.71
C SER A 134 11.81 -7.67 -18.07
N LEU A 135 12.63 -7.07 -17.21
CA LEU A 135 13.26 -5.78 -17.43
C LEU A 135 14.69 -5.83 -16.84
N GLY A 136 15.64 -6.34 -17.63
CA GLY A 136 16.97 -6.66 -17.14
C GLY A 136 16.92 -7.71 -16.02
N ASN A 137 17.54 -7.40 -14.88
CA ASN A 137 17.54 -8.25 -13.67
C ASN A 137 16.25 -8.15 -12.86
N ASP A 138 15.38 -7.20 -13.20
CA ASP A 138 14.11 -6.97 -12.54
C ASP A 138 12.93 -7.54 -13.35
N LEU A 139 11.78 -7.54 -12.72
CA LEU A 139 10.48 -7.78 -13.31
C LEU A 139 9.65 -6.52 -13.21
N LEU A 140 8.93 -6.20 -14.29
CA LEU A 140 7.90 -5.16 -14.29
C LEU A 140 6.52 -5.82 -14.21
N MET A 141 5.76 -5.41 -13.20
CA MET A 141 4.40 -5.88 -12.94
C MET A 141 3.42 -4.75 -13.20
N LEU A 142 2.34 -5.06 -13.91
CA LEU A 142 1.16 -4.20 -13.99
C LEU A 142 0.06 -4.80 -13.13
N LEU A 143 -0.31 -4.08 -12.07
CA LEU A 143 -1.35 -4.45 -11.14
C LEU A 143 -2.58 -3.56 -11.34
N SER A 144 -3.75 -4.08 -11.01
CA SER A 144 -4.99 -3.29 -10.95
C SER A 144 -5.80 -3.61 -9.71
N PHE A 145 -6.48 -2.62 -9.16
CA PHE A 145 -7.35 -2.78 -8.00
C PHE A 145 -8.37 -1.65 -7.92
N THR A 146 -9.42 -1.85 -7.13
CA THR A 146 -10.31 -0.76 -6.73
C THR A 146 -9.79 -0.08 -5.48
N GLY A 147 -9.65 1.24 -5.51
CA GLY A 147 -8.88 1.98 -4.51
C GLY A 147 -9.73 2.86 -3.62
N TRP A 148 -9.04 3.81 -2.99
CA TRP A 148 -9.63 4.83 -2.13
C TRP A 148 -9.29 6.22 -2.67
N ASP A 149 -10.14 7.20 -2.35
CA ASP A 149 -10.03 8.58 -2.82
C ASP A 149 -8.67 9.21 -2.46
N GLU A 150 -8.08 8.78 -1.33
CA GLU A 150 -6.77 9.19 -0.84
C GLU A 150 -5.62 8.89 -1.83
N LEU A 151 -5.81 7.94 -2.75
CA LEU A 151 -4.82 7.59 -3.77
C LEU A 151 -4.95 8.40 -5.07
N SER A 152 -6.09 9.04 -5.32
CA SER A 152 -6.39 9.72 -6.60
C SER A 152 -5.45 10.90 -6.90
N GLY A 153 -4.86 11.49 -5.87
CA GLY A 153 -3.85 12.55 -5.99
C GLY A 153 -2.45 12.04 -6.32
N LEU A 154 -2.15 10.76 -6.03
CA LEU A 154 -0.80 10.20 -6.02
C LEU A 154 -0.45 9.55 -7.35
N ARG A 155 0.74 9.88 -7.89
CA ARG A 155 1.35 9.13 -9.02
C ARG A 155 2.48 8.21 -8.58
N TYR A 156 3.04 8.47 -7.40
CA TYR A 156 4.12 7.73 -6.80
C TYR A 156 3.79 7.47 -5.35
N LEU A 157 4.02 6.23 -4.93
CA LEU A 157 3.79 5.81 -3.57
C LEU A 157 4.59 4.55 -3.27
N ASN A 158 5.02 4.45 -2.02
CA ASN A 158 5.64 3.23 -1.52
C ASN A 158 4.55 2.18 -1.27
N VAL A 159 4.75 0.99 -1.84
CA VAL A 159 3.90 -0.17 -1.60
C VAL A 159 4.76 -1.34 -1.14
N LYS A 160 4.21 -2.18 -0.27
CA LYS A 160 4.82 -3.47 0.07
C LYS A 160 3.98 -4.58 -0.56
N LEU A 161 4.65 -5.53 -1.21
CA LEU A 161 4.00 -6.70 -1.80
C LEU A 161 4.15 -7.86 -0.82
N VAL A 162 3.03 -8.45 -0.43
CA VAL A 162 3.02 -9.54 0.55
C VAL A 162 3.29 -10.86 -0.16
N LYS A 163 4.43 -11.49 0.17
CA LYS A 163 4.76 -12.84 -0.33
C LYS A 163 3.87 -13.89 0.34
N ARG A 164 3.74 -13.83 1.67
CA ARG A 164 2.96 -14.80 2.45
C ARG A 164 2.36 -14.11 3.67
N ARG A 165 1.14 -14.52 4.04
CA ARG A 165 0.54 -14.21 5.35
C ARG A 165 0.53 -15.49 6.15
N LEU A 166 1.24 -15.48 7.27
CA LEU A 166 1.28 -16.61 8.19
C LEU A 166 0.46 -16.25 9.43
N MET A 167 -0.29 -17.22 9.94
CA MET A 167 -1.04 -17.09 11.19
C MET A 167 -0.41 -18.01 12.24
N GLY A 168 -0.41 -17.54 13.49
CA GLY A 168 0.11 -18.26 14.64
C GLY A 168 0.55 -17.31 15.76
N ALA A 169 0.96 -17.90 16.88
CA ALA A 169 1.60 -17.17 17.95
C ALA A 169 3.01 -16.77 17.52
N VAL A 170 3.31 -15.49 17.64
CA VAL A 170 4.65 -14.94 17.43
C VAL A 170 5.33 -14.84 18.77
N ILE A 171 6.47 -15.51 18.92
CA ILE A 171 7.24 -15.49 20.16
C ILE A 171 8.67 -15.01 19.91
N PRO A 172 9.30 -14.33 20.88
CA PRO A 172 10.72 -14.00 20.81
C PRO A 172 11.60 -15.25 20.74
N ILE A 173 12.66 -15.21 19.92
CA ILE A 173 13.62 -16.33 19.77
C ILE A 173 14.28 -16.69 21.11
N ASN A 174 14.59 -15.70 21.94
CA ASN A 174 15.21 -15.91 23.26
C ASN A 174 14.32 -16.65 24.27
N ALA A 175 13.01 -16.77 24.01
CA ALA A 175 12.12 -17.59 24.83
C ALA A 175 12.26 -19.09 24.53
N ILE A 176 12.89 -19.44 23.40
CA ILE A 176 13.00 -20.82 22.93
C ILE A 176 14.19 -21.48 23.61
N ILE A 177 13.95 -22.65 24.20
CA ILE A 177 14.99 -23.51 24.78
C ILE A 177 15.01 -24.86 24.07
N ILE A 178 16.18 -25.51 24.13
CA ILE A 178 16.36 -26.89 23.68
C ILE A 178 16.52 -27.76 24.92
N LYS A 179 15.59 -28.69 25.12
CA LYS A 179 15.64 -29.68 26.20
C LYS A 179 15.61 -31.06 25.59
N GLU A 180 16.61 -31.89 25.89
CA GLU A 180 16.69 -33.29 25.39
C GLU A 180 16.53 -33.38 23.86
N GLY A 181 17.13 -32.43 23.13
CA GLY A 181 17.05 -32.35 21.66
C GLY A 181 15.74 -31.79 21.11
N LYS A 182 14.79 -31.41 21.98
CA LYS A 182 13.48 -30.86 21.59
C LYS A 182 13.44 -29.36 21.81
N SER A 183 13.04 -28.62 20.79
CA SER A 183 12.83 -27.17 20.89
C SER A 183 11.46 -26.86 21.49
N GLY A 184 11.39 -25.89 22.39
CA GLY A 184 10.15 -25.53 23.06
C GLY A 184 10.29 -24.27 23.89
N VAL A 185 9.31 -24.00 24.74
CA VAL A 185 9.30 -22.85 25.66
C VAL A 185 8.90 -23.29 27.06
N TYR A 186 9.24 -22.47 28.04
CA TYR A 186 8.59 -22.56 29.34
C TYR A 186 7.26 -21.84 29.33
N LEU A 187 6.21 -22.55 29.73
CA LEU A 187 4.88 -22.00 29.97
C LEU A 187 4.60 -21.88 31.45
N VAL A 188 3.71 -20.95 31.83
CA VAL A 188 3.24 -20.82 33.20
C VAL A 188 1.74 -21.05 33.29
N ARG A 189 1.34 -22.04 34.11
CA ARG A 189 -0.05 -22.39 34.40
C ARG A 189 -0.23 -22.59 35.89
N GLY A 190 -1.24 -21.91 36.46
CA GLY A 190 -1.46 -21.93 37.91
C GLY A 190 -0.23 -21.50 38.72
N GLY A 191 0.60 -20.59 38.18
CA GLY A 191 1.84 -20.14 38.79
C GLY A 191 3.04 -21.09 38.67
N ARG A 192 2.88 -22.29 38.09
CA ARG A 192 4.01 -23.24 37.90
C ARG A 192 4.57 -23.20 36.49
N VAL A 193 5.89 -23.32 36.39
CA VAL A 193 6.65 -23.41 35.13
C VAL A 193 6.69 -24.84 34.63
N PHE A 194 6.39 -25.06 33.35
CA PHE A 194 6.51 -26.37 32.70
C PHE A 194 7.06 -26.22 31.28
N PHE A 195 7.89 -27.17 30.85
CA PHE A 195 8.36 -27.21 29.47
C PHE A 195 7.25 -27.66 28.53
N LYS A 196 7.11 -26.98 27.40
CA LYS A 196 6.27 -27.40 26.28
C LYS A 196 7.10 -27.42 25.01
N GLU A 197 7.27 -28.61 24.45
CA GLU A 197 7.80 -28.80 23.10
C GLU A 197 6.90 -28.09 22.10
N LEU A 198 7.49 -27.34 21.16
CA LEU A 198 6.78 -26.61 20.11
C LEU A 198 7.37 -26.93 18.74
N LYS A 199 6.50 -26.97 17.73
CA LYS A 199 6.89 -26.97 16.33
C LYS A 199 6.82 -25.55 15.79
N PHE A 200 7.94 -25.06 15.25
CA PHE A 200 8.02 -23.75 14.64
C PHE A 200 7.75 -23.86 13.14
N ARG A 201 6.83 -23.03 12.64
CA ARG A 201 6.57 -22.87 11.21
C ARG A 201 7.60 -21.99 10.53
N GLU A 202 8.05 -20.96 11.24
CA GLU A 202 9.07 -20.02 10.79
C GLU A 202 9.99 -19.68 11.96
N LEU A 203 11.29 -19.63 11.71
CA LEU A 203 12.33 -19.20 12.66
C LEU A 203 13.08 -18.03 12.02
N GLY A 204 12.77 -16.82 12.47
CA GLY A 204 13.51 -15.61 12.09
C GLY A 204 14.68 -15.35 13.04
N SER A 205 15.39 -14.24 12.83
CA SER A 205 16.51 -13.84 13.69
C SER A 205 16.07 -13.35 15.08
N ALA A 206 14.87 -12.76 15.19
CA ALA A 206 14.36 -12.21 16.45
C ALA A 206 13.06 -12.87 16.92
N LEU A 207 12.25 -13.40 16.00
CA LEU A 207 10.92 -13.92 16.26
C LEU A 207 10.75 -15.31 15.63
N ALA A 208 9.98 -16.16 16.28
CA ALA A 208 9.52 -17.44 15.77
C ALA A 208 8.00 -17.48 15.70
N LEU A 209 7.46 -18.25 14.75
CA LEU A 209 6.03 -18.45 14.58
C LEU A 209 5.67 -19.91 14.86
N THR A 210 4.65 -20.14 15.69
CA THR A 210 4.10 -21.47 15.98
C THR A 210 2.58 -21.46 16.00
N LEU A 211 1.94 -22.61 15.75
CA LEU A 211 0.51 -22.81 15.99
C LEU A 211 0.21 -23.51 17.31
N ASP A 212 1.23 -23.97 18.01
CA ASP A 212 1.05 -24.85 19.16
C ASP A 212 0.65 -24.07 20.43
N LEU A 213 0.74 -22.74 20.38
CA LEU A 213 0.34 -21.82 21.45
C LEU A 213 -1.02 -21.19 21.13
N LYS A 214 -1.80 -20.97 22.19
CA LYS A 214 -3.11 -20.30 22.12
C LYS A 214 -3.06 -18.94 22.78
N GLU A 215 -4.01 -18.09 22.43
CA GLU A 215 -4.21 -16.83 23.14
C GLU A 215 -4.41 -17.09 24.65
N GLY A 216 -3.72 -16.31 25.49
CA GLY A 216 -3.70 -16.50 26.94
C GLY A 216 -2.64 -17.48 27.48
N ASP A 217 -1.98 -18.29 26.63
CA ASP A 217 -0.80 -19.04 27.08
C ASP A 217 0.30 -18.04 27.48
N ARG A 218 0.80 -18.16 28.71
CA ARG A 218 1.88 -17.30 29.25
C ARG A 218 3.22 -18.01 29.09
N ILE A 219 4.12 -17.40 28.33
CA ILE A 219 5.49 -17.91 28.11
C ILE A 219 6.49 -17.17 28.98
N VAL A 220 7.59 -17.82 29.34
CA VAL A 220 8.76 -17.18 29.95
C VAL A 220 9.71 -16.73 28.84
N VAL A 221 10.02 -15.43 28.80
CA VAL A 221 10.85 -14.82 27.75
C VAL A 221 12.35 -14.87 28.07
N GLU A 222 12.69 -15.02 29.35
CA GLU A 222 14.05 -15.15 29.87
C GLU A 222 14.17 -16.49 30.61
N PRO A 223 14.32 -17.61 29.89
CA PRO A 223 14.23 -18.94 30.46
C PRO A 223 15.33 -19.25 31.49
N ASP A 224 16.49 -18.60 31.38
CA ASP A 224 17.62 -18.79 32.31
C ASP A 224 17.33 -18.33 33.75
N ARG A 225 16.27 -17.55 33.96
CA ARG A 225 15.85 -17.05 35.28
C ARG A 225 14.89 -17.96 36.01
N VAL A 226 14.49 -19.07 35.39
CA VAL A 226 13.50 -19.98 35.95
C VAL A 226 13.97 -21.41 35.80
N SER A 227 13.41 -22.29 36.61
CA SER A 227 13.59 -23.73 36.44
C SER A 227 12.23 -24.39 36.27
N GLU A 228 12.19 -25.50 35.55
CA GLU A 228 10.97 -26.28 35.45
C GLU A 228 10.47 -26.71 36.84
N GLY A 229 9.16 -26.64 37.06
CA GLY A 229 8.52 -26.88 38.35
C GLY A 229 8.58 -25.71 39.34
N SER A 230 9.38 -24.68 39.07
CA SER A 230 9.42 -23.48 39.92
C SER A 230 8.07 -22.77 39.94
N PHE A 231 7.77 -22.13 41.07
CA PHE A 231 6.57 -21.32 41.24
C PHE A 231 6.92 -19.85 41.02
N ILE A 232 6.22 -19.22 40.09
CA ILE A 232 6.32 -17.80 39.79
C ILE A 232 5.02 -17.13 40.26
N ARG A 233 5.17 -16.20 41.20
CA ARG A 233 4.13 -15.23 41.55
C ARG A 233 4.22 -14.06 40.58
N TRP A 234 3.06 -13.65 40.08
CA TRP A 234 2.87 -12.52 39.19
C TRP A 234 2.04 -11.49 39.95
#